data_AF-A0A7C7VTC0-F1
#
_entry.id   AF-A0A7C7VTC0-F1
#
_cell.length_a   1.000
_cell.length_b   1.000
_cell.length_c   1.000
_cell.angle_alpha   90.00
_cell.angle_beta   90.00
_cell.angle_gamma   90.00
#
_symmetry.space_group_name_H-M   'P 1'
#
loop_
_entity.id
_entity.type
_entity.pdbx_description
1 polymer ?
#
loop_
_entity_poly.entity_id
_entity_poly.type
_entity_poly.pdbx_seq_one_letter_code
_entity_poly.pdbx_strand_id
1 'polypeptide(L)'
;MHKKPRTISARRIAIIMVVVLLLLLLTAFLYPILPLGGKERINPEKVKDLPPLAELAVKLMNSSSHLAYKSIWSDVDDVQISNIGATAESTLKLLEEVEKVVRATVGGSLGERLLKATYSYENVSSASINASKVAFLLDKVRPDVMLALDLLIQGKVSEALLIWNKIESQVIESRLLLGNSISRLIKIDRSSLLSEAHEVSLNESLARLEELANELDQIIFLFLLVKERPEDIESILEAALSLESGEQLEIDLSELLEKEGVQAAIKAAQNLNPSQAGRFAYQVGRFKALIQLPSACALQGNIPGSGAGREERPDD
;
A
#
# COMPACT_ATOMS: atom_id res chain seq x y z
N MET A 1 6.41 -2.24 -69.24
CA MET A 1 6.52 -3.71 -69.40
C MET A 1 6.05 -4.39 -68.11
N HIS A 2 4.82 -4.91 -68.08
CA HIS A 2 4.29 -5.68 -66.95
C HIS A 2 4.90 -7.09 -66.91
N LYS A 3 5.60 -7.44 -65.82
CA LYS A 3 6.04 -8.82 -65.56
C LYS A 3 4.82 -9.69 -65.25
N LYS A 4 4.53 -10.69 -66.08
CA LYS A 4 3.50 -11.72 -65.80
C LYS A 4 3.88 -12.51 -64.54
N PRO A 5 2.93 -12.80 -63.63
CA PRO A 5 3.19 -13.63 -62.47
C PRO A 5 3.49 -15.07 -62.91
N ARG A 6 4.53 -15.68 -62.33
CA ARG A 6 4.85 -17.10 -62.53
C ARG A 6 3.72 -17.93 -61.92
N THR A 7 2.89 -18.54 -62.76
CA THR A 7 1.87 -19.48 -62.33
C THR A 7 2.55 -20.75 -61.81
N ILE A 8 2.30 -21.06 -60.54
CA ILE A 8 2.76 -22.30 -59.91
C ILE A 8 1.97 -23.44 -60.54
N SER A 9 2.65 -24.44 -61.12
CA SER A 9 1.97 -25.57 -61.75
C SER A 9 1.19 -26.39 -60.71
N ALA A 10 0.02 -26.90 -61.09
CA ALA A 10 -0.83 -27.71 -60.20
C ALA A 10 -0.06 -28.88 -59.54
N ARG A 11 0.95 -29.41 -60.24
CA ARG A 11 1.87 -30.42 -59.72
C ARG A 11 2.71 -29.95 -58.54
N ARG A 12 3.18 -28.69 -58.53
CA ARG A 12 3.92 -28.10 -57.40
C ARG A 12 3.00 -27.86 -56.20
N ILE A 13 1.76 -27.43 -56.44
CA ILE A 13 0.75 -27.26 -55.38
C ILE A 13 0.43 -28.62 -54.74
N ALA A 14 0.23 -29.66 -55.56
CA ALA A 14 0.00 -31.01 -55.06
C ALA A 14 1.18 -31.56 -54.24
N ILE A 15 2.42 -31.34 -54.70
CA ILE A 15 3.63 -31.72 -53.94
C ILE A 15 3.68 -31.00 -52.59
N ILE A 16 3.42 -29.69 -52.55
CA ILE A 16 3.38 -28.93 -51.29
C ILE A 16 2.30 -29.47 -50.37
N MET A 17 1.10 -29.75 -50.88
CA MET A 17 0.02 -30.33 -50.07
C MET A 17 0.40 -31.70 -49.50
N VAL A 18 1.03 -32.56 -50.29
CA VAL A 18 1.48 -33.89 -49.84
C VAL A 18 2.58 -33.76 -48.78
N VAL A 19 3.52 -32.84 -48.95
CA VAL A 19 4.58 -32.56 -47.96
C VAL A 19 3.99 -32.03 -46.66
N VAL A 20 3.03 -31.11 -46.73
CA VAL A 20 2.32 -30.58 -45.55
C VAL A 20 1.51 -31.68 -44.86
N LEU A 21 0.80 -32.52 -45.62
CA LEU A 21 0.05 -33.65 -45.08
C LEU A 21 0.98 -34.66 -44.39
N LEU A 22 2.13 -34.96 -44.99
CA LEU A 22 3.16 -35.81 -44.39
C LEU A 22 3.72 -35.21 -43.10
N LEU A 23 3.96 -33.90 -43.05
CA LEU A 23 4.38 -33.20 -41.83
C LEU A 23 3.30 -33.23 -40.75
N LEU A 24 2.03 -33.08 -41.12
CA LEU A 24 0.89 -33.17 -40.18
C LEU A 24 0.71 -34.60 -39.65
N LEU A 25 0.87 -35.62 -40.51
CA LEU A 25 0.84 -37.02 -40.09
C LEU A 25 2.05 -37.37 -39.22
N LEU A 26 3.24 -36.86 -39.55
CA LEU A 26 4.44 -37.06 -38.76
C LEU A 26 4.31 -36.41 -37.37
N THR A 27 3.79 -35.18 -37.31
CA THR A 27 3.52 -34.51 -36.03
C THR A 27 2.43 -35.22 -35.24
N ALA A 28 1.35 -35.68 -35.86
CA ALA A 28 0.32 -36.48 -35.18
C ALA A 28 0.84 -37.84 -34.69
N PHE A 29 1.73 -38.49 -35.44
CA PHE A 29 2.34 -39.77 -35.07
C PHE A 29 3.42 -39.62 -33.98
N LEU A 30 4.17 -38.52 -34.01
CA LEU A 30 5.17 -38.19 -32.99
C LEU A 30 4.57 -37.51 -31.77
N TYR A 31 3.36 -36.94 -31.84
CA TYR A 31 2.65 -36.33 -30.71
C TYR A 31 2.54 -37.23 -29.48
N PRO A 32 2.18 -38.53 -29.59
CA PRO A 32 2.17 -39.45 -28.46
C PRO A 32 3.58 -39.91 -27.99
N ILE A 33 4.63 -39.68 -28.79
CA ILE A 33 6.03 -40.08 -28.49
C ILE A 33 6.83 -38.89 -27.92
N LEU A 34 6.46 -37.66 -28.27
CA LEU A 34 6.98 -36.44 -27.68
C LEU A 34 6.55 -36.40 -26.21
N PRO A 35 7.49 -36.43 -25.26
CA PRO A 35 7.17 -36.32 -23.84
C PRO A 35 6.82 -34.86 -23.54
N LEU A 36 5.66 -34.40 -24.01
CA LEU A 36 5.10 -33.08 -23.69
C LEU A 36 4.55 -33.00 -22.26
N GLY A 37 4.73 -34.07 -21.47
CA GLY A 37 4.41 -34.13 -20.07
C GLY A 37 5.14 -35.30 -19.44
N GLY A 38 6.44 -35.15 -19.17
CA GLY A 38 7.05 -35.98 -18.14
C GLY A 38 6.22 -35.73 -16.88
N LYS A 39 5.55 -36.77 -16.35
CA LYS A 39 4.94 -36.71 -15.02
C LYS A 39 6.01 -36.13 -14.11
N GLU A 40 5.81 -34.88 -13.68
CA GLU A 40 6.75 -34.19 -12.81
C GLU A 40 7.00 -35.16 -11.65
N ARG A 41 8.23 -35.65 -11.52
CA ARG A 41 8.53 -36.66 -10.49
C ARG A 41 8.35 -35.95 -9.16
N ILE A 42 7.19 -36.19 -8.54
CA ILE A 42 6.86 -35.61 -7.24
C ILE A 42 7.87 -36.19 -6.25
N ASN A 43 8.74 -35.34 -5.72
CA ASN A 43 9.70 -35.71 -4.69
C ASN A 43 9.02 -35.54 -3.32
N PRO A 44 8.64 -36.63 -2.61
CA PRO A 44 7.97 -36.54 -1.32
C PRO A 44 8.85 -35.89 -0.25
N GLU A 45 10.17 -35.87 -0.43
CA GLU A 45 11.09 -35.25 0.53
C GLU A 45 10.93 -33.73 0.61
N LYS A 46 10.36 -33.08 -0.41
CA LYS A 46 10.08 -31.64 -0.40
C LYS A 46 9.16 -31.21 0.75
N VAL A 47 8.35 -32.12 1.31
CA VAL A 47 7.53 -31.81 2.49
C VAL A 47 8.41 -31.36 3.68
N LYS A 48 9.67 -31.82 3.75
CA LYS A 48 10.65 -31.43 4.77
C LYS A 48 11.09 -29.96 4.65
N ASP A 49 10.81 -29.30 3.53
CA ASP A 49 11.13 -27.89 3.31
C ASP A 49 10.10 -26.96 3.98
N LEU A 50 8.95 -27.47 4.43
CA LEU A 50 7.91 -26.64 5.03
C LEU A 50 8.40 -25.86 6.28
N PRO A 51 9.03 -26.50 7.30
CA PRO A 51 9.51 -25.76 8.47
C PRO A 51 10.50 -24.62 8.17
N PRO A 52 11.58 -24.81 7.38
CA PRO A 52 12.50 -23.71 7.08
C PRO A 52 11.85 -22.62 6.21
N LEU A 53 10.94 -22.97 5.31
CA LEU A 53 10.19 -21.97 4.52
C LEU A 53 9.22 -21.16 5.38
N ALA A 54 8.59 -21.81 6.37
CA ALA A 54 7.71 -21.14 7.33
C ALA A 54 8.46 -20.09 8.17
N GLU A 55 9.62 -20.46 8.72
CA GLU A 55 10.48 -19.53 9.47
C GLU A 55 10.92 -18.36 8.59
N LEU A 56 11.36 -18.65 7.36
CA LEU A 56 11.76 -17.65 6.40
C LEU A 56 10.61 -16.69 6.06
N ALA A 57 9.41 -17.21 5.79
CA ALA A 57 8.23 -16.40 5.49
C ALA A 57 7.90 -15.42 6.63
N VAL A 58 7.91 -15.89 7.89
CA VAL A 58 7.66 -15.05 9.07
C VAL A 58 8.77 -13.99 9.24
N LYS A 59 10.03 -14.38 9.08
CA LYS A 59 11.16 -13.44 9.13
C LYS A 59 11.05 -12.34 8.08
N LEU A 60 10.68 -12.70 6.85
CA LEU A 60 10.49 -11.75 5.75
C LEU A 60 9.30 -10.83 6.02
N MET A 61 8.18 -11.35 6.53
CA MET A 61 7.02 -10.56 6.91
C MET A 61 7.34 -9.54 8.01
N ASN A 62 8.06 -9.98 9.05
CA ASN A 62 8.50 -9.10 10.12
C ASN A 62 9.42 -7.98 9.60
N SER A 63 10.35 -8.32 8.72
CA SER A 63 11.30 -7.36 8.15
C SER A 63 10.62 -6.37 7.19
N SER A 64 9.76 -6.87 6.30
CA SER A 64 9.05 -6.05 5.32
C SER A 64 8.01 -5.14 5.96
N SER A 65 7.25 -5.60 6.97
CA SER A 65 6.32 -4.74 7.71
C SER A 65 7.04 -3.62 8.46
N HIS A 66 8.19 -3.92 9.06
CA HIS A 66 9.03 -2.90 9.71
C HIS A 66 9.54 -1.86 8.71
N LEU A 67 10.04 -2.29 7.55
CA LEU A 67 10.51 -1.39 6.51
C LEU A 67 9.39 -0.55 5.93
N ALA A 68 8.21 -1.14 5.69
CA ALA A 68 7.03 -0.42 5.22
C ALA A 68 6.60 0.67 6.20
N TYR A 69 6.55 0.35 7.49
CA TYR A 69 6.22 1.33 8.52
C TYR A 69 7.27 2.43 8.61
N LYS A 70 8.56 2.12 8.44
CA LYS A 70 9.63 3.13 8.48
C LYS A 70 9.72 4.01 7.24
N SER A 71 9.40 3.49 6.06
CA SER A 71 9.72 4.14 4.78
C SER A 71 8.95 5.44 4.56
N ILE A 72 7.79 5.63 5.18
CA ILE A 72 7.09 6.92 5.10
C ILE A 72 7.75 8.02 5.97
N TRP A 73 8.75 7.66 6.78
CA TRP A 73 9.35 8.54 7.79
C TRP A 73 10.86 8.71 7.69
N SER A 74 11.56 7.68 7.23
CA SER A 74 13.02 7.66 7.19
C SER A 74 13.47 6.90 5.97
N ASP A 75 14.60 7.32 5.41
CA ASP A 75 15.27 6.59 4.34
C ASP A 75 15.45 5.12 4.73
N VAL A 76 15.09 4.24 3.79
CA VAL A 76 15.28 2.80 3.91
C VAL A 76 16.18 2.32 2.77
N ASP A 77 16.90 1.22 2.99
CA ASP A 77 17.81 0.68 1.98
C ASP A 77 17.02 -0.03 0.86
N ASP A 78 16.98 0.58 -0.32
CA ASP A 78 16.34 0.03 -1.53
C ASP A 78 16.81 -1.37 -1.89
N VAL A 79 18.11 -1.67 -1.67
CA VAL A 79 18.69 -2.98 -1.94
C VAL A 79 18.12 -4.00 -0.95
N GLN A 80 18.01 -3.61 0.33
CA GLN A 80 17.40 -4.43 1.35
C GLN A 80 15.92 -4.74 1.02
N ILE A 81 15.13 -3.72 0.65
CA ILE A 81 13.71 -3.90 0.31
C ILE A 81 13.56 -4.84 -0.89
N SER A 82 14.34 -4.62 -1.94
CA SER A 82 14.31 -5.43 -3.17
C SER A 82 14.68 -6.90 -2.89
N ASN A 83 15.71 -7.12 -2.08
CA ASN A 83 16.13 -8.47 -1.69
C ASN A 83 15.05 -9.20 -0.87
N ILE A 84 14.42 -8.52 0.08
CA ILE A 84 13.33 -9.10 0.88
C ILE A 84 12.14 -9.46 -0.01
N GLY A 85 11.73 -8.55 -0.90
CA GLY A 85 10.65 -8.79 -1.86
C GLY A 85 10.92 -10.00 -2.75
N ALA A 86 12.10 -10.07 -3.37
CA ALA A 86 12.49 -11.20 -4.23
C ALA A 86 12.57 -12.52 -3.46
N THR A 87 13.10 -12.50 -2.23
CA THR A 87 13.16 -13.68 -1.36
C THR A 87 11.75 -14.14 -0.97
N ALA A 88 10.82 -13.21 -0.70
CA ALA A 88 9.43 -13.54 -0.40
C ALA A 88 8.70 -14.16 -1.60
N GLU A 89 8.94 -13.65 -2.82
CA GLU A 89 8.43 -14.26 -4.05
C GLU A 89 9.00 -15.67 -4.28
N SER A 90 10.29 -15.88 -4.03
CA SER A 90 10.90 -17.21 -4.11
C SER A 90 10.32 -18.15 -3.04
N THR A 91 10.13 -17.66 -1.83
CA THR A 91 9.56 -18.45 -0.71
C THR A 91 8.12 -18.86 -1.00
N LEU A 92 7.31 -17.95 -1.55
CA LEU A 92 5.94 -18.25 -1.97
C LEU A 92 5.91 -19.39 -3.00
N LYS A 93 6.74 -19.31 -4.06
CA LYS A 93 6.81 -20.36 -5.10
C LYS A 93 7.21 -21.72 -4.50
N LEU A 94 8.18 -21.73 -3.59
CA LEU A 94 8.61 -22.97 -2.93
C LEU A 94 7.51 -23.54 -2.03
N LEU A 95 6.75 -22.69 -1.33
CA LEU A 95 5.59 -23.14 -0.54
C LEU A 95 4.48 -23.74 -1.44
N GLU A 96 4.18 -23.12 -2.58
CA GLU A 96 3.22 -23.67 -3.57
C GLU A 96 3.70 -25.03 -4.12
N GLU A 97 5.01 -25.22 -4.31
CA GLU A 97 5.57 -26.52 -4.67
C GLU A 97 5.40 -27.56 -3.55
N VAL A 98 5.63 -27.16 -2.30
CA VAL A 98 5.39 -28.02 -1.13
C VAL A 98 3.91 -28.40 -1.04
N GLU A 99 3.00 -27.46 -1.26
CA GLU A 99 1.55 -27.70 -1.27
C GLU A 99 1.19 -28.80 -2.29
N LYS A 100 1.68 -28.68 -3.53
CA LYS A 100 1.48 -29.68 -4.59
C LYS A 100 1.99 -31.05 -4.18
N VAL A 101 3.17 -31.12 -3.55
CA VAL A 101 3.76 -32.38 -3.07
C VAL A 101 2.91 -32.99 -1.96
N VAL A 102 2.47 -32.20 -0.98
CA VAL A 102 1.62 -32.66 0.12
C VAL A 102 0.31 -33.23 -0.42
N ARG A 103 -0.36 -32.51 -1.34
CA ARG A 103 -1.62 -32.98 -1.98
C ARG A 103 -1.46 -34.33 -2.67
N ALA A 104 -0.30 -34.59 -3.25
CA ALA A 104 -0.05 -35.79 -4.03
C ALA A 104 0.52 -36.98 -3.23
N THR A 105 1.14 -36.74 -2.08
CA THR A 105 1.94 -37.76 -1.37
C THR A 105 1.53 -38.02 0.07
N VAL A 106 0.81 -37.08 0.72
CA VAL A 106 0.43 -37.21 2.13
C VAL A 106 -1.08 -37.23 2.27
N GLY A 107 -1.62 -38.38 2.68
CA GLY A 107 -3.05 -38.56 2.95
C GLY A 107 -3.42 -38.36 4.43
N GLY A 108 -4.74 -38.34 4.70
CA GLY A 108 -5.31 -38.33 6.04
C GLY A 108 -5.11 -37.01 6.80
N SER A 109 -5.29 -37.05 8.12
CA SER A 109 -5.28 -35.87 8.99
C SER A 109 -3.94 -35.13 9.01
N LEU A 110 -2.81 -35.82 8.80
CA LEU A 110 -1.50 -35.18 8.66
C LEU A 110 -1.42 -34.34 7.39
N GLY A 111 -1.90 -34.87 6.26
CA GLY A 111 -1.95 -34.14 4.99
C GLY A 111 -2.79 -32.87 5.12
N GLU A 112 -3.97 -32.96 5.73
CA GLU A 112 -4.83 -31.79 5.98
C GLU A 112 -4.13 -30.72 6.84
N ARG A 113 -3.44 -31.13 7.91
CA ARG A 113 -2.68 -30.20 8.76
C ARG A 113 -1.55 -29.52 8.01
N LEU A 114 -0.80 -30.27 7.20
CA LEU A 114 0.29 -29.72 6.39
C LEU A 114 -0.24 -28.76 5.33
N LEU A 115 -1.35 -29.07 4.66
CA LEU A 115 -1.97 -28.16 3.67
C LEU A 115 -2.45 -26.85 4.31
N LYS A 116 -3.05 -26.92 5.50
CA LYS A 116 -3.44 -25.71 6.25
C LYS A 116 -2.22 -24.87 6.63
N ALA A 117 -1.16 -25.51 7.11
CA ALA A 117 0.09 -24.83 7.45
C ALA A 117 0.70 -24.16 6.21
N THR A 118 0.84 -24.88 5.10
CA THR A 118 1.36 -24.33 3.84
C THR A 118 0.53 -23.14 3.37
N TYR A 119 -0.79 -23.27 3.34
CA TYR A 119 -1.70 -22.17 2.97
C TYR A 119 -1.51 -20.93 3.84
N SER A 120 -1.33 -21.11 5.16
CA SER A 120 -1.05 -20.00 6.07
C SER A 120 0.27 -19.30 5.72
N TYR A 121 1.36 -20.05 5.50
CA TYR A 121 2.66 -19.46 5.16
C TYR A 121 2.74 -18.88 3.74
N GLU A 122 1.95 -19.38 2.79
CA GLU A 122 1.76 -18.75 1.48
C GLU A 122 1.13 -17.37 1.63
N ASN A 123 0.09 -17.24 2.49
CA ASN A 123 -0.50 -15.95 2.78
C ASN A 123 0.49 -15.01 3.49
N VAL A 124 1.32 -15.52 4.41
CA VAL A 124 2.42 -14.74 5.02
C VAL A 124 3.40 -14.24 3.97
N SER A 125 3.86 -15.12 3.07
CA SER A 125 4.82 -14.75 2.01
C SER A 125 4.20 -13.74 1.04
N SER A 126 2.93 -13.92 0.66
CA SER A 126 2.17 -12.98 -0.16
C SER A 126 2.02 -11.61 0.50
N ALA A 127 1.73 -11.59 1.81
CA ALA A 127 1.65 -10.37 2.60
C ALA A 127 3.01 -9.65 2.64
N SER A 128 4.11 -10.38 2.78
CA SER A 128 5.48 -9.85 2.78
C SER A 128 5.87 -9.23 1.44
N ILE A 129 5.46 -9.81 0.31
CA ILE A 129 5.69 -9.24 -1.04
C ILE A 129 5.02 -7.87 -1.13
N ASN A 130 3.75 -7.79 -0.72
CA ASN A 130 2.99 -6.53 -0.76
C ASN A 130 3.60 -5.49 0.18
N ALA A 131 3.96 -5.87 1.41
CA ALA A 131 4.60 -4.97 2.37
C ALA A 131 5.95 -4.43 1.84
N SER A 132 6.73 -5.26 1.15
CA SER A 132 8.01 -4.81 0.55
C SER A 132 7.77 -3.79 -0.57
N LYS A 133 6.74 -3.99 -1.41
CA LYS A 133 6.36 -3.02 -2.44
C LYS A 133 5.88 -1.71 -1.84
N VAL A 134 5.10 -1.76 -0.76
CA VAL A 134 4.69 -0.58 0.00
C VAL A 134 5.92 0.18 0.51
N ALA A 135 6.89 -0.53 1.10
CA ALA A 135 8.11 0.09 1.60
C ALA A 135 8.81 0.90 0.51
N PHE A 136 8.99 0.31 -0.68
CA PHE A 136 9.61 0.97 -1.83
C PHE A 136 8.81 2.18 -2.34
N LEU A 137 7.49 2.04 -2.49
CA LEU A 137 6.65 3.14 -2.99
C LEU A 137 6.63 4.32 -2.02
N LEU A 138 6.46 4.04 -0.72
CA LEU A 138 6.43 5.08 0.31
C LEU A 138 7.78 5.77 0.50
N ASP A 139 8.90 5.04 0.41
CA ASP A 139 10.23 5.66 0.46
C ASP A 139 10.39 6.70 -0.66
N LYS A 140 10.01 6.31 -1.88
CA LYS A 140 10.10 7.16 -3.06
C LYS A 140 9.25 8.43 -2.97
N VAL A 141 8.04 8.35 -2.41
CA VAL A 141 7.13 9.51 -2.34
C VAL A 141 7.22 10.29 -1.03
N ARG A 142 7.89 9.77 0.00
CA ARG A 142 8.02 10.41 1.32
C ARG A 142 8.41 11.90 1.23
N PRO A 143 9.46 12.31 0.48
CA PRO A 143 9.85 13.72 0.45
C PRO A 143 8.73 14.64 -0.05
N ASP A 144 8.00 14.19 -1.07
CA ASP A 144 6.90 14.95 -1.67
C ASP A 144 5.66 14.95 -0.78
N VAL A 145 5.38 13.86 -0.04
CA VAL A 145 4.30 13.83 0.97
C VAL A 145 4.58 14.87 2.05
N MET A 146 5.81 14.87 2.59
CA MET A 146 6.21 15.83 3.63
C MET A 146 6.12 17.27 3.11
N LEU A 147 6.66 17.53 1.92
CA LEU A 147 6.59 18.85 1.30
C LEU A 147 5.15 19.32 1.08
N ALA A 148 4.27 18.45 0.58
CA ALA A 148 2.87 18.81 0.35
C ALA A 148 2.14 19.16 1.66
N LEU A 149 2.37 18.39 2.72
CA LEU A 149 1.79 18.67 4.04
C LEU A 149 2.34 19.98 4.62
N ASP A 150 3.64 20.23 4.49
CA ASP A 150 4.30 21.45 4.97
C ASP A 150 3.81 22.71 4.22
N LEU A 151 3.62 22.62 2.91
CA LEU A 151 3.03 23.69 2.10
C LEU A 151 1.58 23.98 2.53
N LEU A 152 0.82 22.93 2.83
CA LEU A 152 -0.58 23.08 3.22
C LEU A 152 -0.73 23.80 4.57
N ILE A 153 0.08 23.46 5.57
CA ILE A 153 0.04 24.16 6.88
C ILE A 153 0.56 25.61 6.79
N GLN A 154 1.27 25.96 5.71
CA GLN A 154 1.68 27.34 5.40
C GLN A 154 0.61 28.10 4.59
N GLY A 155 -0.55 27.51 4.32
CA GLY A 155 -1.62 28.14 3.54
C GLY A 155 -1.41 28.08 2.02
N LYS A 156 -0.34 27.45 1.53
CA LYS A 156 -0.03 27.37 0.08
C LYS A 156 -0.78 26.22 -0.58
N VAL A 157 -2.10 26.32 -0.63
CA VAL A 157 -3.00 25.25 -1.09
C VAL A 157 -2.70 24.81 -2.52
N SER A 158 -2.56 25.76 -3.44
CA SER A 158 -2.28 25.48 -4.86
C SER A 158 -0.95 24.73 -5.06
N GLU A 159 0.11 25.13 -4.36
CA GLU A 159 1.42 24.47 -4.43
C GLU A 159 1.36 23.06 -3.80
N ALA A 160 0.71 22.91 -2.65
CA ALA A 160 0.52 21.64 -1.98
C ALA A 160 -0.21 20.61 -2.87
N LEU A 161 -1.31 21.03 -3.50
CA LEU A 161 -2.06 20.18 -4.44
C LEU A 161 -1.25 19.80 -5.68
N LEU A 162 -0.41 20.72 -6.19
CA LEU A 162 0.46 20.41 -7.32
C LEU A 162 1.46 19.30 -7.00
N ILE A 163 2.05 19.31 -5.79
CA ILE A 163 2.93 18.24 -5.33
C ILE A 163 2.13 16.96 -5.10
N TRP A 164 1.04 17.02 -4.36
CA TRP A 164 0.19 15.86 -4.05
C TRP A 164 -0.28 15.13 -5.32
N ASN A 165 -0.78 15.84 -6.32
CA ASN A 165 -1.28 15.24 -7.56
C ASN A 165 -0.20 14.45 -8.34
N LYS A 166 1.10 14.70 -8.11
CA LYS A 166 2.20 13.92 -8.72
C LYS A 166 2.43 12.56 -8.05
N ILE A 167 2.05 12.44 -6.78
CA ILE A 167 2.34 11.28 -5.94
C ILE A 167 1.10 10.53 -5.47
N GLU A 168 -0.09 11.13 -5.63
CA GLU A 168 -1.38 10.59 -5.17
C GLU A 168 -1.57 9.13 -5.60
N SER A 169 -1.26 8.81 -6.87
CA SER A 169 -1.46 7.45 -7.39
C SER A 169 -0.61 6.40 -6.66
N GLN A 170 0.64 6.73 -6.33
CA GLN A 170 1.56 5.85 -5.61
C GLN A 170 1.18 5.71 -4.13
N VAL A 171 0.67 6.77 -3.51
CA VAL A 171 0.17 6.73 -2.13
C VAL A 171 -1.08 5.85 -2.04
N ILE A 172 -2.02 6.00 -2.97
CA ILE A 172 -3.23 5.16 -3.07
C ILE A 172 -2.85 3.69 -3.36
N GLU A 173 -1.91 3.45 -4.28
CA GLU A 173 -1.41 2.09 -4.56
C GLU A 173 -0.78 1.46 -3.31
N SER A 174 0.03 2.22 -2.56
CA SER A 174 0.59 1.78 -1.28
C SER A 174 -0.51 1.39 -0.29
N ARG A 175 -1.56 2.20 -0.18
CA ARG A 175 -2.70 1.90 0.71
C ARG A 175 -3.47 0.64 0.29
N LEU A 176 -3.63 0.41 -1.01
CA LEU A 176 -4.25 -0.81 -1.55
C LEU A 176 -3.40 -2.05 -1.22
N LEU A 177 -2.08 -1.98 -1.44
CA LEU A 177 -1.15 -3.07 -1.14
C LEU A 177 -1.09 -3.39 0.35
N LEU A 178 -1.18 -2.38 1.23
CA LEU A 178 -1.33 -2.58 2.67
C LEU A 178 -2.61 -3.32 3.02
N GLY A 179 -3.75 -2.90 2.44
CA GLY A 179 -5.03 -3.59 2.63
C GLY A 179 -4.96 -5.06 2.18
N ASN A 180 -4.28 -5.33 1.06
CA ASN A 180 -4.04 -6.69 0.61
C ASN A 180 -3.16 -7.49 1.59
N SER A 181 -2.10 -6.89 2.13
CA SER A 181 -1.23 -7.53 3.13
C SER A 181 -2.00 -7.86 4.43
N ILE A 182 -2.73 -6.90 4.98
CA ILE A 182 -3.59 -7.07 6.17
C ILE A 182 -4.64 -8.18 5.92
N SER A 183 -5.33 -8.14 4.78
CA SER A 183 -6.34 -9.15 4.42
C SER A 183 -5.75 -10.57 4.35
N ARG A 184 -4.50 -10.70 3.87
CA ARG A 184 -3.80 -11.99 3.83
C ARG A 184 -3.47 -12.50 5.22
N LEU A 185 -3.00 -11.61 6.11
CA LEU A 185 -2.67 -11.99 7.49
C LEU A 185 -3.91 -12.39 8.31
N ILE A 186 -5.03 -11.69 8.15
CA ILE A 186 -6.28 -12.00 8.86
C ILE A 186 -6.85 -13.37 8.46
N LYS A 187 -6.58 -13.83 7.23
CA LYS A 187 -7.03 -15.14 6.73
C LYS A 187 -6.24 -16.34 7.29
N ILE A 188 -5.14 -16.08 8.02
CA ILE A 188 -4.29 -17.14 8.57
C ILE A 188 -5.04 -17.85 9.72
N ASP A 189 -5.14 -19.17 9.62
CA ASP A 189 -5.58 -20.00 10.73
C ASP A 189 -4.43 -20.14 11.74
N ARG A 190 -4.53 -19.46 12.89
CA ARG A 190 -3.50 -19.46 13.93
C ARG A 190 -3.17 -20.87 14.44
N SER A 191 -4.17 -21.76 14.46
CA SER A 191 -3.98 -23.15 14.89
C SER A 191 -3.16 -24.00 13.91
N SER A 192 -2.94 -23.49 12.69
CA SER A 192 -2.15 -24.14 11.64
C SER A 192 -0.68 -23.70 11.62
N LEU A 193 -0.29 -22.73 12.45
CA LEU A 193 1.10 -22.28 12.56
C LEU A 193 1.97 -23.33 13.26
N LEU A 194 3.23 -23.41 12.86
CA LEU A 194 4.18 -24.39 13.40
C LEU A 194 4.74 -24.01 14.79
N SER A 195 4.53 -22.78 15.25
CA SER A 195 5.06 -22.27 16.52
C SER A 195 4.27 -21.06 17.00
N GLU A 196 4.11 -20.92 18.32
CA GLU A 196 3.53 -19.73 18.97
C GLU A 196 4.34 -18.47 18.68
N ALA A 197 5.67 -18.59 18.54
CA ALA A 197 6.53 -17.47 18.19
C ALA A 197 6.19 -16.89 16.81
N HIS A 198 5.73 -17.73 15.87
CA HIS A 198 5.24 -17.26 14.58
C HIS A 198 3.97 -16.43 14.75
N GLU A 199 3.04 -16.85 15.60
CA GLU A 199 1.82 -16.10 15.86
C GLU A 199 2.12 -14.71 16.43
N VAL A 200 3.00 -14.64 17.44
CA VAL A 200 3.40 -13.37 18.06
C VAL A 200 4.00 -12.43 17.01
N SER A 201 4.96 -12.92 16.22
CA SER A 201 5.60 -12.09 15.18
C SER A 201 4.64 -11.61 14.10
N LEU A 202 3.65 -12.44 13.72
CA LEU A 202 2.64 -12.08 12.74
C LEU A 202 1.64 -11.06 13.30
N ASN A 203 1.25 -11.17 14.57
CA ASN A 203 0.40 -10.19 15.24
C ASN A 203 1.09 -8.81 15.34
N GLU A 204 2.36 -8.78 15.69
CA GLU A 204 3.14 -7.53 15.69
C GLU A 204 3.29 -6.92 14.30
N SER A 205 3.46 -7.76 13.28
CA SER A 205 3.53 -7.32 11.89
C SER A 205 2.19 -6.75 11.42
N LEU A 206 1.07 -7.40 11.79
CA LEU A 206 -0.28 -6.93 11.49
C LEU A 206 -0.54 -5.57 12.14
N ALA A 207 -0.25 -5.41 13.44
CA ALA A 207 -0.46 -4.16 14.15
C ALA A 207 0.33 -2.99 13.50
N ARG A 208 1.58 -3.23 13.10
CA ARG A 208 2.39 -2.22 12.37
C ARG A 208 1.76 -1.81 11.04
N LEU A 209 1.23 -2.77 10.28
CA LEU A 209 0.59 -2.47 9.00
C LEU A 209 -0.76 -1.75 9.17
N GLU A 210 -1.53 -2.10 10.20
CA GLU A 210 -2.78 -1.40 10.55
C GLU A 210 -2.51 0.05 10.99
N GLU A 211 -1.47 0.27 11.78
CA GLU A 211 -1.02 1.61 12.17
C GLU A 211 -0.66 2.44 10.93
N LEU A 212 0.19 1.90 10.05
CA LEU A 212 0.55 2.58 8.79
C LEU A 212 -0.68 2.86 7.90
N ALA A 213 -1.63 1.91 7.84
CA ALA A 213 -2.86 2.10 7.07
C ALA A 213 -3.69 3.27 7.61
N ASN A 214 -3.79 3.40 8.93
CA ASN A 214 -4.47 4.54 9.56
C ASN A 214 -3.75 5.86 9.28
N GLU A 215 -2.41 5.88 9.34
CA GLU A 215 -1.62 7.08 9.00
C GLU A 215 -1.91 7.53 7.56
N LEU A 216 -1.87 6.59 6.60
CA LEU A 216 -2.17 6.89 5.20
C LEU A 216 -3.61 7.33 4.98
N ASP A 217 -4.59 6.72 5.67
CA ASP A 217 -5.99 7.11 5.56
C ASP A 217 -6.20 8.57 5.99
N GLN A 218 -5.51 9.04 7.03
CA GLN A 218 -5.58 10.44 7.46
C GLN A 218 -4.96 11.39 6.43
N ILE A 219 -3.81 11.04 5.84
CA ILE A 219 -3.17 11.86 4.80
C ILE A 219 -4.05 11.93 3.55
N ILE A 220 -4.55 10.79 3.07
CA ILE A 220 -5.40 10.71 1.90
C ILE A 220 -6.69 11.51 2.13
N PHE A 221 -7.34 11.33 3.29
CA PHE A 221 -8.56 12.05 3.62
C PHE A 221 -8.33 13.57 3.67
N LEU A 222 -7.21 14.02 4.25
CA LEU A 222 -6.83 15.42 4.29
C LEU A 222 -6.71 16.01 2.87
N PHE A 223 -5.97 15.36 1.96
CA PHE A 223 -5.81 15.89 0.61
C PHE A 223 -7.08 15.77 -0.25
N LEU A 224 -7.93 14.76 -0.01
CA LEU A 224 -9.26 14.70 -0.64
C LEU A 224 -10.12 15.90 -0.23
N LEU A 225 -10.15 16.24 1.05
CA LEU A 225 -10.86 17.41 1.56
C LEU A 225 -10.37 18.71 0.89
N VAL A 226 -9.06 18.89 0.78
CA VAL A 226 -8.46 20.07 0.12
C VAL A 226 -8.80 20.11 -1.37
N LYS A 227 -8.74 18.96 -2.06
CA LYS A 227 -8.98 18.85 -3.50
C LYS A 227 -10.45 19.06 -3.88
N GLU A 228 -11.38 18.73 -3.00
CA GLU A 228 -12.82 18.97 -3.23
C GLU A 228 -13.19 20.46 -3.23
N ARG A 229 -12.49 21.29 -2.44
CA ARG A 229 -12.82 22.71 -2.22
C ARG A 229 -11.56 23.57 -2.05
N PRO A 230 -10.71 23.69 -3.08
CA PRO A 230 -9.43 24.36 -2.94
C PRO A 230 -9.57 25.84 -2.56
N GLU A 231 -10.46 26.60 -3.20
CA GLU A 231 -10.60 28.04 -2.94
C GLU A 231 -11.17 28.35 -1.56
N ASP A 232 -12.13 27.53 -1.09
CA ASP A 232 -12.68 27.68 0.27
C ASP A 232 -11.62 27.39 1.33
N ILE A 233 -10.82 26.33 1.12
CA ILE A 233 -9.74 25.96 2.06
C ILE A 233 -8.66 27.03 2.08
N GLU A 234 -8.27 27.57 0.93
CA GLU A 234 -7.30 28.67 0.82
C GLU A 234 -7.80 29.89 1.59
N SER A 235 -9.06 30.29 1.36
CA SER A 235 -9.68 31.42 2.08
C SER A 235 -9.72 31.21 3.61
N ILE A 236 -10.02 29.99 4.07
CA ILE A 236 -10.01 29.65 5.51
C ILE A 236 -8.60 29.74 6.09
N LEU A 237 -7.61 29.18 5.40
CA LEU A 237 -6.23 29.15 5.87
C LEU A 237 -5.60 30.55 5.88
N GLU A 238 -5.86 31.37 4.86
CA GLU A 238 -5.44 32.77 4.84
C GLU A 238 -6.00 33.53 6.05
N ALA A 239 -7.31 33.45 6.29
CA ALA A 239 -7.93 34.08 7.45
C ALA A 239 -7.37 33.56 8.78
N ALA A 240 -7.15 32.25 8.91
CA ALA A 240 -6.59 31.64 10.10
C ALA A 240 -5.14 32.11 10.36
N LEU A 241 -4.30 32.16 9.32
CA LEU A 241 -2.91 32.57 9.45
C LEU A 241 -2.79 34.07 9.77
N SER A 242 -3.61 34.93 9.17
CA SER A 242 -3.68 36.36 9.52
C SER A 242 -4.13 36.59 10.98
N LEU A 243 -5.08 35.78 11.46
CA LEU A 243 -5.50 35.83 12.86
C LEU A 243 -4.38 35.45 13.84
N GLU A 244 -3.55 34.47 13.49
CA GLU A 244 -2.42 34.06 14.34
C GLU A 244 -1.26 35.06 14.32
N SER A 245 -0.99 35.69 13.17
CA SER A 245 0.03 36.73 13.05
C SER A 245 -0.41 38.05 13.70
N GLY A 246 -1.70 38.20 14.01
CA GLY A 246 -2.29 39.45 14.49
C GLY A 246 -2.39 40.52 13.40
N GLU A 247 -2.30 40.11 12.13
CA GLU A 247 -2.50 40.99 10.99
C GLU A 247 -3.97 41.33 10.82
N GLN A 248 -4.23 42.50 10.25
CA GLN A 248 -5.59 42.97 10.02
C GLN A 248 -6.20 42.16 8.88
N LEU A 249 -7.30 41.45 9.17
CA LEU A 249 -8.03 40.67 8.18
C LEU A 249 -8.57 41.57 7.07
N GLU A 250 -8.30 41.21 5.82
CA GLU A 250 -8.90 41.87 4.66
C GLU A 250 -10.37 41.48 4.44
N ILE A 251 -10.82 40.37 5.06
CA ILE A 251 -12.14 39.76 4.86
C ILE A 251 -12.94 39.78 6.18
N ASP A 252 -14.25 40.07 6.09
CA ASP A 252 -15.17 39.90 7.23
C ASP A 252 -15.33 38.41 7.55
N LEU A 253 -14.91 38.01 8.75
CA LEU A 253 -15.03 36.64 9.25
C LEU A 253 -16.47 36.12 9.21
N SER A 254 -17.46 37.00 9.45
CA SER A 254 -18.87 36.62 9.45
C SER A 254 -19.30 36.24 8.04
N GLU A 255 -18.92 37.03 7.04
CA GLU A 255 -19.21 36.76 5.62
C GLU A 255 -18.49 35.49 5.14
N LEU A 256 -17.24 35.26 5.56
CA LEU A 256 -16.50 34.05 5.23
C LEU A 256 -17.20 32.79 5.78
N LEU A 257 -17.64 32.82 7.04
CA LEU A 257 -18.26 31.69 7.73
C LEU A 257 -19.70 31.41 7.25
N GLU A 258 -20.35 32.35 6.58
CA GLU A 258 -21.67 32.14 5.95
C GLU A 258 -21.58 31.40 4.62
N LYS A 259 -20.39 31.30 3.99
CA LYS A 259 -20.21 30.55 2.74
C LYS A 259 -20.46 29.06 2.96
N GLU A 260 -21.36 28.48 2.17
CA GLU A 260 -21.71 27.05 2.25
C GLU A 260 -20.50 26.12 2.11
N GLY A 261 -19.59 26.45 1.17
CA GLY A 261 -18.35 25.71 0.96
C GLY A 261 -17.42 25.70 2.18
N VAL A 262 -17.29 26.85 2.85
CA VAL A 262 -16.51 27.01 4.09
C VAL A 262 -17.12 26.18 5.23
N GLN A 263 -18.44 26.26 5.44
CA GLN A 263 -19.11 25.46 6.48
C GLN A 263 -18.97 23.96 6.23
N ALA A 264 -19.10 23.53 4.97
CA ALA A 264 -18.89 22.14 4.57
C ALA A 264 -17.45 21.68 4.84
N ALA A 265 -16.46 22.52 4.50
CA ALA A 265 -15.05 22.24 4.74
C ALA A 265 -14.72 22.08 6.24
N ILE A 266 -15.20 23.02 7.07
CA ILE A 266 -15.00 22.99 8.53
C ILE A 266 -15.63 21.74 9.13
N LYS A 267 -16.85 21.39 8.71
CA LYS A 267 -17.53 20.18 9.16
C LYS A 267 -16.79 18.92 8.73
N ALA A 268 -16.32 18.85 7.48
CA ALA A 268 -15.54 17.71 6.99
C ALA A 268 -14.23 17.54 7.77
N ALA A 269 -13.55 18.65 8.09
CA ALA A 269 -12.30 18.64 8.85
C ALA A 269 -12.46 18.12 10.29
N GLN A 270 -13.67 18.08 10.84
CA GLN A 270 -13.92 17.45 12.15
C GLN A 270 -13.58 15.96 12.16
N ASN A 271 -13.71 15.29 11.00
CA ASN A 271 -13.41 13.87 10.84
C ASN A 271 -11.92 13.56 10.76
N LEU A 272 -11.05 14.57 10.59
CA LEU A 272 -9.62 14.39 10.73
C LEU A 272 -9.30 13.97 12.16
N ASN A 273 -8.55 12.89 12.32
CA ASN A 273 -8.17 12.36 13.62
C ASN A 273 -6.65 12.34 13.77
N PRO A 274 -6.05 13.38 14.38
CA PRO A 274 -4.61 13.44 14.60
C PRO A 274 -4.06 12.24 15.37
N SER A 275 -4.84 11.61 16.26
CA SER A 275 -4.38 10.44 17.02
C SER A 275 -4.20 9.20 16.14
N GLN A 276 -4.85 9.15 14.97
CA GLN A 276 -4.69 8.08 13.99
C GLN A 276 -3.66 8.40 12.91
N ALA A 277 -3.19 9.65 12.85
CA ALA A 277 -2.18 10.08 11.90
C ALA A 277 -0.75 9.72 12.34
N GLY A 278 -0.59 9.08 13.52
CA GLY A 278 0.69 8.61 14.04
C GLY A 278 1.73 9.72 14.04
N ARG A 279 2.84 9.57 13.30
CA ARG A 279 3.86 10.63 13.29
C ARG A 279 3.47 11.88 12.47
N PHE A 280 2.37 11.85 11.70
CA PHE A 280 1.79 13.02 11.00
C PHE A 280 0.74 13.72 11.87
N ALA A 281 0.58 13.31 13.14
CA ALA A 281 -0.35 13.92 14.09
C ALA A 281 -0.18 15.43 14.19
N TYR A 282 1.05 15.93 14.13
CA TYR A 282 1.30 17.37 14.15
C TYR A 282 0.71 18.06 12.91
N GLN A 283 1.05 17.63 11.69
CA GLN A 283 0.57 18.26 10.46
C GLN A 283 -0.96 18.16 10.33
N VAL A 284 -1.53 16.99 10.59
CA VAL A 284 -2.98 16.77 10.54
C VAL A 284 -3.69 17.58 11.61
N GLY A 285 -3.16 17.61 12.83
CA GLY A 285 -3.70 18.40 13.93
C GLY A 285 -3.60 19.90 13.68
N ARG A 286 -2.48 20.35 13.11
CA ARG A 286 -2.23 21.75 12.76
C ARG A 286 -3.18 22.22 11.68
N PHE A 287 -3.33 21.46 10.60
CA PHE A 287 -4.32 21.76 9.56
C PHE A 287 -5.73 21.82 10.15
N LYS A 288 -6.13 20.81 10.94
CA LYS A 288 -7.44 20.80 11.60
C LYS A 288 -7.67 22.04 12.48
N ALA A 289 -6.67 22.44 13.25
CA ALA A 289 -6.74 23.63 14.11
C ALA A 289 -6.89 24.92 13.28
N LEU A 290 -6.10 25.08 12.21
CA LEU A 290 -6.20 26.25 11.31
C LEU A 290 -7.57 26.34 10.66
N ILE A 291 -8.13 25.22 10.18
CA ILE A 291 -9.47 25.20 9.58
C ILE A 291 -10.55 25.62 10.59
N GLN A 292 -10.38 25.30 11.88
CA GLN A 292 -11.38 25.59 12.92
C GLN A 292 -11.21 26.98 13.56
N LEU A 293 -10.04 27.60 13.42
CA LEU A 293 -9.68 28.83 14.11
C LEU A 293 -10.63 30.01 13.82
N PRO A 294 -11.01 30.30 12.55
CA PRO A 294 -11.93 31.39 12.25
C PRO A 294 -13.28 31.28 12.98
N SER A 295 -13.85 30.07 13.04
CA SER A 295 -15.09 29.82 13.78
C SER A 295 -14.93 29.99 15.29
N ALA A 296 -13.79 29.57 15.84
CA ALA A 296 -13.51 29.71 17.27
C ALA A 296 -13.40 31.19 17.69
N CYS A 297 -12.72 32.02 16.88
CA CYS A 297 -12.57 33.46 17.13
C CYS A 297 -13.89 34.22 16.96
N ALA A 298 -14.71 33.88 15.96
CA ALA A 298 -16.01 34.50 15.75
C ALA A 298 -16.99 34.25 16.92
N LEU A 299 -16.94 33.05 17.55
CA LEU A 299 -17.78 32.71 18.69
C LEU A 299 -17.33 33.38 20.01
N GLN A 300 -16.04 33.68 20.16
CA GLN A 300 -15.49 34.28 21.38
C GLN A 300 -15.49 35.81 21.36
N GLY A 301 -15.75 36.46 20.22
CA GLY A 301 -15.79 37.92 20.11
C GLY A 301 -14.49 38.63 20.48
N ASN A 302 -13.37 37.89 20.61
CA ASN A 302 -12.07 38.39 21.00
C ASN A 302 -10.96 37.67 20.21
N ILE A 303 -10.08 38.48 19.62
CA ILE A 303 -8.79 38.04 19.07
C ILE A 303 -7.97 37.47 20.23
N PRO A 304 -7.41 36.26 20.16
CA PRO A 304 -6.57 35.75 21.23
C PRO A 304 -5.28 36.59 21.28
N GLY A 305 -5.24 37.52 22.24
CA GLY A 305 -4.06 38.28 22.57
C GLY A 305 -2.96 37.37 23.08
N SER A 306 -1.75 37.63 22.61
CA SER A 306 -0.47 37.10 23.12
C SER A 306 -0.43 37.14 24.65
N GLY A 307 -0.74 36.02 25.28
CA GLY A 307 -0.74 35.83 26.72
C GLY A 307 0.31 34.80 27.09
N ALA A 308 1.51 35.27 27.44
CA ALA A 308 2.49 34.46 28.14
C ALA A 308 1.85 33.94 29.44
N GLY A 309 1.58 32.62 29.47
CA GLY A 309 1.13 31.91 30.65
C GLY A 309 2.23 31.87 31.70
N ARG A 310 2.30 32.93 32.49
CA ARG A 310 2.98 32.97 33.79
C ARG A 310 2.18 32.07 34.72
N GLU A 311 2.80 31.02 35.23
CA GLU A 311 2.24 30.19 36.31
C GLU A 311 1.81 31.09 37.48
N GLU A 312 0.52 31.09 37.79
CA GLU A 312 0.04 31.52 39.09
C GLU A 312 0.58 30.54 40.14
N ARG A 313 1.42 31.05 41.04
CA ARG A 313 1.69 30.39 42.31
C ARG A 313 0.38 30.33 43.10
N PRO A 314 0.03 29.20 43.72
CA PRO A 314 -0.95 29.21 44.78
C PRO A 314 -0.26 29.80 46.02
N ASP A 315 -0.82 30.89 46.54
CA ASP A 315 -0.39 31.49 47.81
C ASP A 315 -0.67 30.52 48.97
N ASP A 316 0.40 30.06 49.61
CA ASP A 316 0.60 29.83 51.06
C ASP A 316 2.10 29.64 51.37
#